data_AF-Q3YJ27-F1
#
_entry.id   AF-Q3YJ27-F1
#
_cell.length_a   1.000
_cell.length_b   1.000
_cell.length_c   1.000
_cell.angle_alpha   90.00
_cell.angle_beta   90.00
_cell.angle_gamma   90.00
#
_symmetry.space_group_name_H-M   'P 1'
#
loop_
_entity.id
_entity.type
_entity.pdbx_description
1 polymer ?
#
loop_
_entity_poly.entity_id
_entity_poly.type
_entity_poly.pdbx_seq_one_letter_code
_entity_poly.pdbx_strand_id
1 'polypeptide(L)'
;EGKGAIVLDQSGLAQKGGPVMSHVRLAERQLDLHSTRVGTGSADLVIGCDQIVTASRDALSRMGEGRTWAAVNASGATTAAFVKNPDWQFPAEGSRGAIQQACGKDNVDFIDAGQIATALLGDAIATNMFMLGYAFQKGHVPLQENSLLKAIELNGVSVAFNKAAFNWGRSAAHDLAAVSRAALPSKVVEFKRIQTLDDIVSRRIELLTAYQDAAYAGQYKAFVDQVRAQEERSVRYAPDRTVARYYYKLMAYK
;
A
#
# COMPACT_ATOMS: atom_id res chain seq x y z
N GLU A 1 -28.70 -16.70 8.61
CA GLU A 1 -28.75 -16.81 10.10
C GLU A 1 -29.96 -16.15 10.74
N GLY A 2 -30.92 -15.59 9.98
CA GLY A 2 -32.15 -15.03 10.55
C GLY A 2 -32.02 -13.64 11.19
N LYS A 3 -30.81 -13.07 11.25
CA LYS A 3 -30.57 -11.70 11.71
C LYS A 3 -31.22 -10.65 10.80
N GLY A 4 -31.65 -9.56 11.40
CA GLY A 4 -32.04 -8.36 10.68
C GLY A 4 -30.82 -7.65 10.09
N ALA A 5 -30.97 -7.11 8.88
CA ALA A 5 -29.92 -6.35 8.21
C ALA A 5 -30.51 -5.14 7.49
N ILE A 6 -29.83 -3.99 7.62
CA ILE A 6 -30.08 -2.81 6.80
C ILE A 6 -28.74 -2.31 6.27
N VAL A 7 -28.71 -2.02 4.97
CA VAL A 7 -27.54 -1.50 4.27
C VAL A 7 -27.91 -0.16 3.63
N LEU A 8 -27.01 0.81 3.77
CA LEU A 8 -27.06 2.08 3.04
C LEU A 8 -25.72 2.29 2.34
N ASP A 9 -25.74 2.19 1.02
CA ASP A 9 -24.58 2.47 0.18
C ASP A 9 -24.59 3.95 -0.24
N GLN A 10 -23.57 4.67 0.20
CA GLN A 10 -23.29 6.04 -0.24
C GLN A 10 -22.22 6.01 -1.32
N SER A 11 -22.69 6.04 -2.57
CA SER A 11 -21.82 6.10 -3.75
C SER A 11 -21.46 7.53 -4.16
N GLY A 12 -22.13 8.58 -3.68
CA GLY A 12 -21.84 9.98 -4.07
C GLY A 12 -21.68 10.20 -5.59
N LEU A 13 -20.98 11.27 -6.00
CA LEU A 13 -20.56 11.53 -7.39
C LEU A 13 -19.51 10.52 -7.93
N ALA A 14 -19.42 9.29 -7.38
CA ALA A 14 -18.36 8.33 -7.69
C ALA A 14 -18.42 7.70 -9.09
N GLN A 15 -19.26 8.18 -10.00
CA GLN A 15 -19.11 7.89 -11.44
C GLN A 15 -17.73 8.31 -11.99
N LYS A 16 -16.92 9.08 -11.23
CA LYS A 16 -15.52 9.43 -11.56
C LYS A 16 -14.55 9.26 -10.37
N GLY A 17 -14.61 8.14 -9.64
CA GLY A 17 -13.55 7.74 -8.68
C GLY A 17 -13.57 8.46 -7.32
N GLY A 18 -14.76 8.82 -6.83
CA GLY A 18 -14.94 9.38 -5.48
C GLY A 18 -14.95 8.29 -4.40
N PRO A 19 -14.79 8.66 -3.12
CA PRO A 19 -14.88 7.72 -2.00
C PRO A 19 -16.26 7.08 -1.94
N VAL A 20 -16.30 5.77 -1.68
CA VAL A 20 -17.54 5.01 -1.47
C VAL A 20 -17.58 4.52 -0.02
N MET A 21 -18.76 4.57 0.59
CA MET A 21 -18.99 4.09 1.95
C MET A 21 -20.29 3.32 2.05
N SER A 22 -20.25 2.18 2.74
CA SER A 22 -21.43 1.39 3.06
C SER A 22 -21.67 1.40 4.57
N HIS A 23 -22.89 1.74 4.98
CA HIS A 23 -23.34 1.59 6.35
C HIS A 23 -24.06 0.24 6.45
N VAL A 24 -23.58 -0.66 7.30
CA VAL A 24 -24.19 -1.97 7.53
C VAL A 24 -24.60 -2.04 8.99
N ARG A 25 -25.89 -2.31 9.22
CA ARG A 25 -26.42 -2.54 10.56
C ARG A 25 -27.00 -3.93 10.63
N LEU A 26 -26.58 -4.66 11.66
CA LEU A 26 -27.05 -6.00 11.97
C LEU A 26 -27.76 -5.96 13.32
N ALA A 27 -28.84 -6.72 13.46
CA ALA A 27 -29.53 -6.93 14.72
C ALA A 27 -30.07 -8.36 14.80
N GLU A 28 -30.40 -8.85 15.98
CA GLU A 28 -30.99 -10.18 16.14
C GLU A 28 -32.35 -10.29 15.43
N ARG A 29 -33.13 -9.19 15.37
CA ARG A 29 -34.40 -9.13 14.64
C ARG A 29 -34.46 -7.89 13.75
N GLN A 30 -35.13 -8.01 12.60
CA GLN A 30 -35.32 -6.89 11.67
C GLN A 30 -36.02 -5.68 12.31
N LEU A 31 -36.96 -5.94 13.23
CA LEU A 31 -37.76 -4.93 13.92
C LEU A 31 -36.92 -4.03 14.84
N ASP A 32 -35.71 -4.45 15.22
CA ASP A 32 -34.80 -3.72 16.10
C ASP A 32 -33.95 -2.68 15.34
N LEU A 33 -34.09 -2.61 14.00
CA LEU A 33 -33.37 -1.67 13.14
C LEU A 33 -34.26 -0.48 12.76
N HIS A 34 -34.00 0.68 13.39
CA HIS A 34 -34.82 1.90 13.22
C HIS A 34 -34.19 2.96 12.30
N SER A 35 -32.95 2.78 11.87
CA SER A 35 -32.25 3.72 10.99
C SER A 35 -31.33 2.96 10.05
N THR A 36 -31.19 3.45 8.83
CA THR A 36 -30.30 2.88 7.80
C THR A 36 -28.85 3.35 7.97
N ARG A 37 -28.64 4.52 8.59
CA ARG A 37 -27.31 5.10 8.78
C ARG A 37 -26.74 4.71 10.16
N VAL A 38 -25.43 4.48 10.23
CA VAL A 38 -24.72 4.35 11.50
C VAL A 38 -24.63 5.73 12.18
N GLY A 39 -25.01 5.77 13.45
CA GLY A 39 -25.01 6.99 14.26
C GLY A 39 -23.61 7.58 14.44
N THR A 40 -23.54 8.84 14.86
CA THR A 40 -22.27 9.49 15.20
C THR A 40 -21.63 8.75 16.38
N GLY A 41 -20.33 8.44 16.30
CA GLY A 41 -19.62 7.69 17.34
C GLY A 41 -20.17 6.30 17.66
N SER A 42 -21.00 5.75 16.78
CA SER A 42 -21.79 4.53 17.06
C SER A 42 -21.34 3.31 16.26
N ALA A 43 -20.30 3.42 15.42
CA ALA A 43 -19.76 2.27 14.71
C ALA A 43 -19.08 1.32 15.70
N ASP A 44 -19.40 0.04 15.63
CA ASP A 44 -18.69 -0.99 16.41
C ASP A 44 -17.44 -1.48 15.64
N LEU A 45 -17.53 -1.52 14.31
CA LEU A 45 -16.48 -1.96 13.39
C LEU A 45 -16.38 -1.01 12.20
N VAL A 46 -15.15 -0.66 11.81
CA VAL A 46 -14.83 -0.06 10.51
C VAL A 46 -13.86 -0.96 9.74
N ILE A 47 -14.24 -1.32 8.51
CA ILE A 47 -13.37 -2.01 7.56
C ILE A 47 -12.91 -0.99 6.52
N GLY A 48 -11.73 -0.43 6.73
CA GLY A 48 -11.15 0.62 5.88
C GLY A 48 -10.30 0.06 4.75
N CYS A 49 -10.87 -0.18 3.57
CA CYS A 49 -10.11 -0.69 2.42
C CYS A 49 -9.19 0.35 1.76
N ASP A 50 -9.39 1.63 2.09
CA ASP A 50 -8.55 2.76 1.69
C ASP A 50 -8.36 3.69 2.89
N GLN A 51 -7.10 3.98 3.26
CA GLN A 51 -6.78 4.78 4.44
C GLN A 51 -7.28 6.22 4.36
N ILE A 52 -7.31 6.84 3.17
CA ILE A 52 -7.78 8.23 3.01
C ILE A 52 -9.29 8.30 3.18
N VAL A 53 -10.02 7.37 2.56
CA VAL A 53 -11.47 7.29 2.70
C VAL A 53 -11.84 7.05 4.16
N THR A 54 -11.08 6.18 4.85
CA THR A 54 -11.26 5.89 6.27
C THR A 54 -10.98 7.10 7.15
N ALA A 55 -10.02 7.96 6.76
CA ALA A 55 -9.72 9.22 7.44
C ALA A 55 -10.62 10.39 7.01
N SER A 56 -11.65 10.16 6.19
CA SER A 56 -12.59 11.21 5.79
C SER A 56 -13.43 11.67 6.98
N ARG A 57 -13.89 12.94 6.96
CA ARG A 57 -14.74 13.49 8.03
C ARG A 57 -15.99 12.64 8.28
N ASP A 58 -16.58 12.11 7.22
CA ASP A 58 -17.79 11.30 7.34
C ASP A 58 -17.50 9.98 8.06
N ALA A 59 -16.42 9.27 7.67
CA ALA A 59 -16.00 8.02 8.32
C ALA A 59 -15.61 8.25 9.77
N LEU A 60 -14.73 9.23 10.04
CA LEU A 60 -14.28 9.57 11.40
C LEU A 60 -15.46 9.94 12.31
N SER A 61 -16.49 10.62 11.79
CA SER A 61 -17.67 10.97 12.58
C SER A 61 -18.50 9.76 13.03
N ARG A 62 -18.35 8.59 12.39
CA ARG A 62 -19.00 7.35 12.82
C ARG A 62 -18.22 6.62 13.91
N MET A 63 -16.92 6.91 14.05
CA MET A 63 -16.03 6.25 15.00
C MET A 63 -16.15 6.87 16.39
N GLY A 64 -16.12 6.04 17.42
CA GLY A 64 -16.12 6.44 18.83
C GLY A 64 -14.91 5.88 19.56
N GLU A 65 -14.22 6.73 20.31
CA GLU A 65 -13.03 6.37 21.09
C GLU A 65 -13.39 5.28 22.12
N GLY A 66 -12.62 4.19 22.13
CA GLY A 66 -12.86 3.04 23.02
C GLY A 66 -14.03 2.13 22.61
N ARG A 67 -14.81 2.51 21.58
CA ARG A 67 -15.94 1.72 21.07
C ARG A 67 -15.61 1.07 19.73
N THR A 68 -15.17 1.86 18.77
CA THR A 68 -14.98 1.41 17.40
C THR A 68 -13.65 0.69 17.30
N TRP A 69 -13.68 -0.52 16.76
CA TRP A 69 -12.48 -1.18 16.27
C TRP A 69 -12.35 -1.00 14.75
N ALA A 70 -11.15 -0.74 14.26
CA ALA A 70 -10.90 -0.51 12.83
C ALA A 70 -9.77 -1.39 12.30
N ALA A 71 -10.04 -2.10 11.21
CA ALA A 71 -8.99 -2.66 10.36
C ALA A 71 -8.83 -1.74 9.15
N VAL A 72 -7.62 -1.23 8.93
CA VAL A 72 -7.34 -0.26 7.85
C VAL A 72 -6.24 -0.76 6.94
N ASN A 73 -6.53 -0.80 5.65
CA ASN A 73 -5.54 -1.03 4.62
C ASN A 73 -4.64 0.20 4.52
N ALA A 74 -3.39 0.04 4.96
CA ALA A 74 -2.35 1.06 4.93
C ALA A 74 -1.51 1.04 3.64
N SER A 75 -1.83 0.13 2.71
CA SER A 75 -1.19 0.14 1.39
C SER A 75 -1.47 1.50 0.74
N GLY A 76 -0.42 2.24 0.41
CA GLY A 76 -0.54 3.54 -0.25
C GLY A 76 -1.34 3.41 -1.55
N ALA A 77 -2.62 3.75 -1.49
CA ALA A 77 -3.45 3.78 -2.68
C ALA A 77 -3.05 5.02 -3.49
N THR A 78 -2.72 4.83 -4.77
CA THR A 78 -2.73 5.90 -5.76
C THR A 78 -4.18 6.33 -5.97
N THR A 79 -4.70 7.16 -5.07
CA THR A 79 -6.07 7.66 -5.19
C THR A 79 -6.24 8.49 -6.46
N ALA A 80 -7.49 8.65 -6.93
CA ALA A 80 -7.80 9.49 -8.08
C ALA A 80 -7.30 10.95 -7.95
N ALA A 81 -6.98 11.40 -6.72
CA ALA A 81 -6.33 12.68 -6.46
C ALA A 81 -4.90 12.74 -7.03
N PHE A 82 -4.13 11.64 -6.97
CA PHE A 82 -2.80 11.54 -7.57
C PHE A 82 -2.87 11.63 -9.11
N VAL A 83 -3.90 11.03 -9.71
CA VAL A 83 -4.15 11.12 -11.16
C VAL A 83 -4.47 12.56 -11.60
N LYS A 84 -5.11 13.36 -10.72
CA LYS A 84 -5.47 14.76 -11.01
C LYS A 84 -4.37 15.76 -10.63
N ASN A 85 -3.49 15.42 -9.71
CA ASN A 85 -2.40 16.29 -9.25
C ASN A 85 -1.14 15.43 -8.98
N PRO A 86 -0.16 15.43 -9.91
CA PRO A 86 1.10 14.69 -9.75
C PRO A 86 1.95 15.11 -8.54
N ASP A 87 1.76 16.34 -8.04
CA ASP A 87 2.44 16.88 -6.86
C ASP A 87 1.72 16.54 -5.55
N TRP A 88 0.56 15.88 -5.62
CA TRP A 88 -0.22 15.52 -4.46
C TRP A 88 0.52 14.45 -3.63
N GLN A 89 0.90 14.83 -2.41
CA GLN A 89 1.53 13.92 -1.45
C GLN A 89 0.47 13.22 -0.60
N PHE A 90 0.61 11.91 -0.46
CA PHE A 90 -0.25 11.08 0.38
C PHE A 90 -0.03 11.44 1.87
N PRO A 91 -1.02 12.01 2.59
CA PRO A 91 -0.85 12.44 3.96
C PRO A 91 -0.97 11.26 4.94
N ALA A 92 -0.18 10.20 4.74
CA ALA A 92 -0.28 8.92 5.47
C ALA A 92 -0.36 9.13 6.99
N GLU A 93 0.59 9.90 7.52
CA GLU A 93 0.74 10.12 8.95
C GLU A 93 -0.44 10.90 9.53
N GLY A 94 -0.92 11.92 8.82
CA GLY A 94 -2.10 12.68 9.23
C GLY A 94 -3.37 11.83 9.25
N SER A 95 -3.57 11.01 8.21
CA SER A 95 -4.70 10.09 8.14
C SER A 95 -4.63 9.01 9.22
N ARG A 96 -3.45 8.45 9.47
CA ARG A 96 -3.24 7.42 10.50
C ARG A 96 -3.56 7.96 11.89
N GLY A 97 -3.00 9.13 12.23
CA GLY A 97 -3.23 9.79 13.51
C GLY A 97 -4.70 10.12 13.75
N ALA A 98 -5.41 10.62 12.73
CA ALA A 98 -6.83 10.95 12.84
C ALA A 98 -7.70 9.70 13.12
N ILE A 99 -7.43 8.58 12.45
CA ILE A 99 -8.15 7.32 12.68
C ILE A 99 -7.87 6.78 14.09
N GLN A 100 -6.59 6.78 14.51
CA GLN A 100 -6.21 6.35 15.86
C GLN A 100 -6.83 7.23 16.94
N GLN A 101 -6.93 8.54 16.72
CA GLN A 101 -7.60 9.44 17.64
C GLN A 101 -9.11 9.14 17.73
N ALA A 102 -9.76 8.84 16.60
CA ALA A 102 -11.20 8.61 16.57
C ALA A 102 -11.63 7.25 17.16
N CYS A 103 -10.79 6.21 17.09
CA CYS A 103 -11.08 4.87 17.63
C CYS A 103 -10.44 4.61 19.00
N GLY A 104 -9.34 5.30 19.32
CA GLY A 104 -8.39 4.93 20.35
C GLY A 104 -7.22 4.13 19.76
N LYS A 105 -5.99 4.39 20.24
CA LYS A 105 -4.74 3.86 19.65
C LYS A 105 -4.70 2.33 19.59
N ASP A 106 -5.27 1.66 20.59
CA ASP A 106 -5.23 0.20 20.74
C ASP A 106 -6.37 -0.51 19.98
N ASN A 107 -7.29 0.25 19.37
CA ASN A 107 -8.45 -0.27 18.64
C ASN A 107 -8.29 -0.19 17.12
N VAL A 108 -7.06 -0.01 16.61
CA VAL A 108 -6.82 0.12 15.17
C VAL A 108 -5.67 -0.76 14.71
N ASP A 109 -5.97 -1.66 13.78
CA ASP A 109 -4.98 -2.46 13.06
C ASP A 109 -4.73 -1.85 11.67
N PHE A 110 -3.48 -1.48 11.39
CA PHE A 110 -3.04 -1.03 10.06
C PHE A 110 -2.31 -2.17 9.36
N ILE A 111 -2.75 -2.53 8.16
CA ILE A 111 -2.27 -3.71 7.43
C ILE A 111 -1.98 -3.32 5.98
N ASP A 112 -0.88 -3.79 5.41
CA ASP A 112 -0.59 -3.64 3.97
C ASP A 112 -1.43 -4.61 3.11
N ALA A 113 -2.74 -4.68 3.39
CA ALA A 113 -3.68 -5.64 2.82
C ALA A 113 -3.80 -5.51 1.29
N GLY A 114 -3.70 -4.29 0.77
CA GLY A 114 -3.57 -4.00 -0.66
C GLY A 114 -2.43 -4.76 -1.33
N GLN A 115 -1.21 -4.56 -0.83
CA GLN A 115 -0.02 -5.20 -1.37
C GLN A 115 -0.05 -6.72 -1.18
N ILE A 116 -0.42 -7.17 0.02
CA ILE A 116 -0.48 -8.61 0.37
C ILE A 116 -1.49 -9.33 -0.51
N ALA A 117 -2.73 -8.83 -0.60
CA ALA A 117 -3.78 -9.48 -1.37
C ALA A 117 -3.46 -9.48 -2.87
N THR A 118 -2.92 -8.37 -3.40
CA THR A 118 -2.52 -8.30 -4.81
C THR A 118 -1.40 -9.30 -5.13
N ALA A 119 -0.40 -9.43 -4.25
CA ALA A 119 0.70 -10.37 -4.47
C ALA A 119 0.25 -11.84 -4.39
N LEU A 120 -0.71 -12.16 -3.52
CA LEU A 120 -1.23 -13.52 -3.36
C LEU A 120 -2.23 -13.92 -4.45
N LEU A 121 -3.08 -12.99 -4.89
CA LEU A 121 -4.26 -13.28 -5.70
C LEU A 121 -4.23 -12.62 -7.09
N GLY A 122 -3.22 -11.79 -7.37
CA GLY A 122 -3.00 -11.16 -8.67
C GLY A 122 -3.84 -9.91 -8.96
N ASP A 123 -4.73 -9.52 -8.06
CA ASP A 123 -5.65 -8.39 -8.27
C ASP A 123 -5.93 -7.64 -6.95
N ALA A 124 -5.86 -6.31 -6.99
CA ALA A 124 -6.13 -5.42 -5.86
C ALA A 124 -7.60 -5.44 -5.40
N ILE A 125 -8.53 -5.89 -6.24
CA ILE A 125 -9.94 -6.09 -5.85
C ILE A 125 -10.06 -7.10 -4.69
N ALA A 126 -9.10 -8.03 -4.56
CA ALA A 126 -9.05 -8.98 -3.45
C ALA A 126 -9.01 -8.31 -2.06
N THR A 127 -8.51 -7.08 -1.96
CA THR A 127 -8.30 -6.38 -0.69
C THR A 127 -9.58 -6.24 0.12
N ASN A 128 -10.72 -5.99 -0.51
CA ASN A 128 -11.99 -5.83 0.21
C ASN A 128 -12.39 -7.12 0.95
N MET A 129 -12.29 -8.24 0.25
CA MET A 129 -12.65 -9.55 0.81
C MET A 129 -11.59 -10.06 1.80
N PHE A 130 -10.32 -9.75 1.56
CA PHE A 130 -9.24 -9.98 2.51
C PHE A 130 -9.46 -9.21 3.82
N MET A 131 -9.80 -7.93 3.76
CA MET A 131 -10.06 -7.10 4.94
C MET A 131 -11.28 -7.61 5.73
N LEU A 132 -12.33 -8.06 5.04
CA LEU A 132 -13.47 -8.72 5.69
C LEU A 132 -13.05 -10.00 6.42
N GLY A 133 -12.22 -10.84 5.79
CA GLY A 133 -11.67 -12.05 6.41
C GLY A 133 -10.83 -11.75 7.65
N TYR A 134 -10.00 -10.70 7.58
CA TYR A 134 -9.19 -10.24 8.70
C TYR A 134 -10.06 -9.81 9.88
N ALA A 135 -11.01 -8.90 9.65
CA ALA A 135 -11.92 -8.42 10.70
C ALA A 135 -12.79 -9.53 11.30
N PHE A 136 -13.24 -10.49 10.48
CA PHE A 136 -13.98 -11.67 10.93
C PHE A 136 -13.14 -12.52 11.87
N GLN A 137 -11.90 -12.85 11.50
CA GLN A 137 -11.04 -13.70 12.31
C GLN A 137 -10.63 -13.04 13.64
N LYS A 138 -10.57 -11.71 13.69
CA LYS A 138 -10.35 -10.93 14.92
C LYS A 138 -11.59 -10.87 15.82
N GLY A 139 -12.74 -11.40 15.37
CA GLY A 139 -13.96 -11.50 16.17
C GLY A 139 -14.90 -10.30 16.08
N HIS A 140 -14.66 -9.35 15.17
CA HIS A 140 -15.44 -8.11 15.08
C HIS A 140 -16.65 -8.19 14.14
N VAL A 141 -16.75 -9.24 13.32
CA VAL A 141 -17.90 -9.47 12.42
C VAL A 141 -18.87 -10.45 13.09
N PRO A 142 -20.08 -10.02 13.50
CA PRO A 142 -21.00 -10.83 14.32
C PRO A 142 -21.87 -11.78 13.47
N LEU A 143 -21.24 -12.54 12.59
CA LEU A 143 -21.83 -13.53 11.68
C LEU A 143 -21.06 -14.85 11.79
N GLN A 144 -21.62 -15.95 11.29
CA GLN A 144 -20.91 -17.22 11.20
C GLN A 144 -20.15 -17.32 9.87
N GLU A 145 -19.03 -18.04 9.91
CA GLU A 145 -18.20 -18.32 8.73
C GLU A 145 -19.02 -18.91 7.58
N ASN A 146 -19.84 -19.93 7.88
CA ASN A 146 -20.63 -20.63 6.87
C ASN A 146 -21.59 -19.70 6.13
N SER A 147 -22.13 -18.68 6.80
CA SER A 147 -23.04 -17.73 6.16
C SER A 147 -22.32 -16.72 5.29
N LEU A 148 -21.11 -16.30 5.68
CA LEU A 148 -20.26 -15.47 4.83
C LEU A 148 -19.85 -16.24 3.57
N LEU A 149 -19.37 -17.47 3.73
CA LEU A 149 -19.03 -18.34 2.59
C LEU A 149 -20.23 -18.61 1.70
N LYS A 150 -21.42 -18.82 2.29
CA LYS A 150 -22.65 -19.01 1.53
C LYS A 150 -23.09 -17.74 0.80
N ALA A 151 -22.96 -16.57 1.42
CA ALA A 151 -23.26 -15.29 0.77
C ALA A 151 -22.34 -15.04 -0.44
N ILE A 152 -21.06 -15.41 -0.35
CA ILE A 152 -20.13 -15.36 -1.48
C ILE A 152 -20.60 -16.28 -2.62
N GLU A 153 -21.04 -17.51 -2.31
CA GLU A 153 -21.60 -18.42 -3.32
C GLU A 153 -22.85 -17.85 -4.00
N LEU A 154 -23.77 -17.29 -3.20
CA LEU A 154 -25.03 -16.75 -3.71
C LEU A 154 -24.82 -15.48 -4.56
N ASN A 155 -23.78 -14.70 -4.28
CA ASN A 155 -23.42 -13.57 -5.13
C ASN A 155 -22.98 -14.02 -6.54
N GLY A 156 -22.38 -15.22 -6.65
CA GLY A 156 -22.08 -15.86 -7.93
C GLY A 156 -20.88 -15.30 -8.70
N VAL A 157 -20.32 -14.15 -8.27
CA VAL A 157 -19.17 -13.52 -8.94
C VAL A 157 -17.86 -14.03 -8.36
N SER A 158 -17.02 -14.61 -9.22
CA SER A 158 -15.65 -15.03 -8.88
C SER A 158 -15.56 -15.77 -7.53
N VAL A 159 -16.49 -16.71 -7.29
CA VAL A 159 -16.72 -17.34 -5.98
C VAL A 159 -15.43 -17.92 -5.37
N ALA A 160 -14.65 -18.67 -6.16
CA ALA A 160 -13.41 -19.28 -5.68
C ALA A 160 -12.37 -18.22 -5.28
N PHE A 161 -12.24 -17.15 -6.06
CA PHE A 161 -11.34 -16.03 -5.79
C PHE A 161 -11.74 -15.30 -4.50
N ASN A 162 -13.02 -14.97 -4.34
CA ASN A 162 -13.51 -14.29 -3.14
C ASN A 162 -13.37 -15.16 -1.88
N LYS A 163 -13.64 -16.46 -1.96
CA LYS A 163 -13.38 -17.39 -0.85
C LYS A 163 -11.89 -17.45 -0.48
N ALA A 164 -11.01 -17.50 -1.49
CA ALA A 164 -9.57 -17.50 -1.26
C ALA A 164 -9.10 -16.20 -0.60
N ALA A 165 -9.56 -15.04 -1.08
CA ALA A 165 -9.25 -13.74 -0.50
C ALA A 165 -9.72 -13.63 0.96
N PHE A 166 -10.95 -14.07 1.26
CA PHE A 166 -11.49 -14.12 2.62
C PHE A 166 -10.61 -14.99 3.53
N ASN A 167 -10.24 -16.19 3.08
CA ASN A 167 -9.42 -17.11 3.87
C ASN A 167 -8.00 -16.58 4.09
N TRP A 168 -7.38 -15.95 3.10
CA TRP A 168 -6.08 -15.28 3.29
C TRP A 168 -6.15 -14.15 4.31
N GLY A 169 -7.23 -13.37 4.29
CA GLY A 169 -7.51 -12.36 5.31
C GLY A 169 -7.55 -12.94 6.72
N ARG A 170 -8.24 -14.08 6.88
CA ARG A 170 -8.28 -14.81 8.15
C ARG A 170 -6.92 -15.31 8.58
N SER A 171 -6.16 -15.93 7.67
CA SER A 171 -4.79 -16.38 7.97
C SER A 171 -3.91 -15.21 8.42
N ALA A 172 -4.06 -14.03 7.81
CA ALA A 172 -3.29 -12.84 8.18
C ALA A 172 -3.66 -12.27 9.56
N ALA A 173 -4.91 -12.40 9.99
CA ALA A 173 -5.30 -12.05 11.35
C ALA A 173 -4.70 -12.99 12.42
N HIS A 174 -4.36 -14.23 12.04
CA HIS A 174 -3.69 -15.17 12.92
C HIS A 174 -2.16 -15.00 12.92
N ASP A 175 -1.54 -14.95 11.73
CA ASP A 175 -0.10 -14.74 11.56
C ASP A 175 0.18 -13.86 10.33
N LEU A 176 0.12 -12.55 10.55
CA LEU A 176 0.41 -11.56 9.51
C LEU A 176 1.82 -11.71 8.95
N ALA A 177 2.80 -12.05 9.79
CA ALA A 177 4.19 -12.15 9.36
C ALA A 177 4.41 -13.32 8.40
N ALA A 178 3.79 -14.47 8.66
CA ALA A 178 3.83 -15.62 7.75
C ALA A 178 3.14 -15.32 6.42
N VAL A 179 1.95 -14.71 6.46
CA VAL A 179 1.24 -14.34 5.23
C VAL A 179 2.03 -13.33 4.42
N SER A 180 2.63 -12.31 5.05
CA SER A 180 3.48 -11.34 4.37
C SER A 180 4.71 -11.99 3.72
N ARG A 181 5.36 -12.97 4.37
CA ARG A 181 6.47 -13.71 3.76
C ARG A 181 6.04 -14.55 2.55
N ALA A 182 4.86 -15.15 2.61
CA ALA A 182 4.31 -15.92 1.50
C ALA A 182 3.91 -15.03 0.31
N ALA A 183 3.35 -13.85 0.60
CA ALA A 183 2.91 -12.89 -0.40
C ALA A 183 4.08 -12.15 -1.07
N LEU A 184 5.04 -11.69 -0.25
CA LEU A 184 6.18 -10.89 -0.66
C LEU A 184 7.44 -11.68 -0.33
N PRO A 185 7.77 -12.75 -1.09
CA PRO A 185 9.02 -13.46 -0.87
C PRO A 185 10.13 -12.44 -0.99
N SER A 186 10.96 -12.36 0.05
CA SER A 186 12.06 -11.40 0.13
C SER A 186 12.86 -11.53 -1.16
N LYS A 187 12.72 -10.53 -2.06
CA LYS A 187 13.75 -10.31 -3.05
C LYS A 187 15.00 -10.15 -2.22
N VAL A 188 15.92 -11.11 -2.33
CA VAL A 188 17.30 -10.90 -1.90
C VAL A 188 17.63 -9.54 -2.46
N VAL A 189 17.74 -8.55 -1.57
CA VAL A 189 18.28 -7.27 -1.95
C VAL A 189 19.69 -7.66 -2.37
N GLU A 190 19.90 -7.84 -3.67
CA GLU A 190 21.23 -7.68 -4.20
C GLU A 190 21.63 -6.30 -3.71
N PHE A 191 22.41 -6.28 -2.63
CA PHE A 191 23.25 -5.15 -2.31
C PHE A 191 24.09 -4.99 -3.56
N LYS A 192 23.59 -4.22 -4.54
CA LYS A 192 24.44 -3.59 -5.52
C LYS A 192 25.41 -2.80 -4.67
N ARG A 193 26.59 -3.38 -4.45
CA ARG A 193 27.72 -2.75 -3.77
C ARG A 193 27.70 -1.30 -4.21
N ILE A 194 27.69 -0.36 -3.26
CA ILE A 194 27.83 1.05 -3.57
C ILE A 194 29.11 1.14 -4.40
N GLN A 195 28.98 1.27 -5.71
CA GLN A 195 30.14 1.27 -6.59
C GLN A 195 30.96 2.49 -6.19
N THR A 196 32.20 2.25 -5.81
CA THR A 196 33.15 3.32 -5.56
C THR A 196 33.41 4.04 -6.89
N LEU A 197 33.95 5.26 -6.83
CA LEU A 197 34.32 5.95 -8.07
C LEU A 197 35.34 5.14 -8.87
N ASP A 198 36.24 4.43 -8.19
CA ASP A 198 37.23 3.58 -8.84
C ASP A 198 36.60 2.38 -9.54
N ASP A 199 35.57 1.75 -8.96
CA ASP A 199 34.79 0.70 -9.64
C ASP A 199 34.13 1.23 -10.91
N ILE A 200 33.58 2.45 -10.82
CA ILE A 200 32.91 3.13 -11.92
C ILE A 200 33.89 3.48 -13.05
N VAL A 201 35.07 4.00 -12.72
CA VAL A 201 36.11 4.38 -13.67
C VAL A 201 36.72 3.14 -14.32
N SER A 202 37.06 2.12 -13.55
CA SER A 202 37.65 0.88 -14.05
C SER A 202 36.74 0.20 -15.06
N ARG A 203 35.44 0.08 -14.74
CA ARG A 203 34.46 -0.52 -15.65
C ARG A 203 34.30 0.25 -16.95
N ARG A 204 34.45 1.57 -16.94
CA ARG A 204 34.34 2.40 -18.14
C ARG A 204 35.59 2.39 -19.00
N ILE A 205 36.77 2.28 -18.38
CA ILE A 205 38.02 2.06 -19.10
C ILE A 205 37.91 0.75 -19.90
N GLU A 206 37.46 -0.34 -19.27
CA GLU A 206 37.20 -1.60 -19.98
C GLU A 206 36.25 -1.42 -21.17
N LEU A 207 35.10 -0.75 -20.94
CA LEU A 207 34.10 -0.55 -21.99
C LEU A 207 34.57 0.35 -23.12
N LEU A 208 35.30 1.45 -22.83
CA LEU A 208 35.84 2.35 -23.84
C LEU A 208 37.00 1.72 -24.62
N THR A 209 37.77 0.85 -23.96
CA THR A 209 38.84 0.09 -24.61
C THR A 209 38.25 -0.93 -25.59
N ALA A 210 37.15 -1.60 -25.20
CA ALA A 210 36.40 -2.49 -26.07
C ALA A 210 35.63 -1.74 -27.18
N TYR A 211 35.21 -0.50 -26.92
CA TYR A 211 34.50 0.35 -27.90
C TYR A 211 35.44 0.86 -28.99
N GLN A 212 36.66 1.23 -28.64
CA GLN A 212 37.64 1.76 -29.59
C GLN A 212 39.04 1.20 -29.33
N ASP A 213 39.77 1.77 -28.37
CA ASP A 213 41.12 1.34 -28.01
C ASP A 213 41.55 1.88 -26.62
N ALA A 214 42.73 1.43 -26.17
CA ALA A 214 43.28 1.80 -24.87
C ALA A 214 43.67 3.29 -24.77
N ALA A 215 44.02 3.94 -25.88
CA ALA A 215 44.35 5.37 -25.89
C ALA A 215 43.10 6.22 -25.67
N TYR A 216 41.97 5.81 -26.25
CA TYR A 216 40.68 6.45 -26.06
C TYR A 216 40.16 6.32 -24.63
N ALA A 217 40.27 5.12 -24.03
CA ALA A 217 39.98 4.92 -22.61
C ALA A 217 40.92 5.72 -21.69
N GLY A 218 42.17 5.94 -22.10
CA GLY A 218 43.14 6.79 -21.41
C GLY A 218 42.72 8.25 -21.32
N GLN A 219 42.12 8.81 -22.38
CA GLN A 219 41.58 10.18 -22.36
C GLN A 219 40.45 10.34 -21.32
N TYR A 220 39.56 9.34 -21.24
CA TYR A 220 38.52 9.28 -20.21
C TYR A 220 39.10 9.30 -18.79
N LYS A 221 40.11 8.46 -18.52
CA LYS A 221 40.74 8.38 -17.20
C LYS A 221 41.43 9.70 -16.83
N ALA A 222 42.20 10.27 -17.75
CA ALA A 222 42.95 11.50 -17.51
C ALA A 222 42.03 12.68 -17.13
N PHE A 223 40.88 12.80 -17.80
CA PHE A 223 39.90 13.84 -17.51
C PHE A 223 39.23 13.66 -16.14
N VAL A 224 38.86 12.42 -15.78
CA VAL A 224 38.28 12.12 -14.46
C VAL A 224 39.28 12.37 -13.33
N ASP A 225 40.55 12.01 -13.53
CA ASP A 225 41.63 12.26 -12.54
C ASP A 225 41.89 13.77 -12.35
N GLN A 226 41.83 14.56 -13.43
CA GLN A 226 41.97 16.02 -13.35
C GLN A 226 40.86 16.66 -12.51
N VAL A 227 39.61 16.21 -12.69
CA VAL A 227 38.47 16.67 -11.90
C VAL A 227 38.61 16.26 -10.43
N ARG A 228 39.01 15.02 -10.17
CA ARG A 228 39.29 14.52 -8.80
C ARG A 228 40.35 15.37 -8.10
N ALA A 229 41.46 15.68 -8.76
CA ALA A 229 42.53 16.49 -8.19
C ALA A 229 42.12 17.96 -7.91
N GLN A 230 41.13 18.47 -8.64
CA GLN A 230 40.60 19.81 -8.42
C GLN A 230 39.54 19.85 -7.31
N GLU A 231 38.82 18.73 -7.10
CA GLU A 231 37.89 18.54 -5.99
C GLU A 231 38.60 18.38 -4.64
N GLU A 232 39.74 17.67 -4.59
CA GLU A 232 40.56 17.58 -3.37
C GLU A 232 41.03 18.95 -2.85
N ARG A 233 41.03 19.97 -3.72
CA ARG A 233 41.38 21.36 -3.41
C ARG A 233 40.19 22.25 -3.06
N SER A 234 38.94 21.76 -3.16
CA SER A 234 37.72 22.56 -3.00
C SER A 234 36.65 21.82 -2.18
N VAL A 235 36.35 22.32 -0.98
CA VAL A 235 35.46 21.66 0.01
C VAL A 235 33.96 21.73 -0.37
N ARG A 236 33.61 22.39 -1.49
CA ARG A 236 32.22 22.86 -1.71
C ARG A 236 31.39 22.02 -2.68
N TYR A 237 32.00 21.18 -3.53
CA TYR A 237 31.28 20.37 -4.53
C TYR A 237 32.01 19.05 -4.83
N ALA A 238 31.27 17.93 -4.94
CA ALA A 238 31.80 16.61 -5.32
C ALA A 238 31.18 16.08 -6.64
N PRO A 239 31.45 16.71 -7.79
CA PRO A 239 30.92 16.27 -9.09
C PRO A 239 31.64 15.06 -9.72
N ASP A 240 32.69 14.49 -9.13
CA ASP A 240 33.54 13.42 -9.68
C ASP A 240 32.75 12.22 -10.24
N ARG A 241 31.77 11.71 -9.48
CA ARG A 241 30.88 10.61 -9.88
C ARG A 241 29.96 11.00 -11.02
N THR A 242 29.53 12.25 -11.05
CA THR A 242 28.66 12.81 -12.11
C THR A 242 29.45 12.96 -13.40
N VAL A 243 30.65 13.56 -13.33
CA VAL A 243 31.53 13.73 -14.50
C VAL A 243 31.91 12.39 -15.09
N ALA A 244 32.36 11.45 -14.26
CA ALA A 244 32.63 10.09 -14.71
C ALA A 244 31.43 9.54 -15.51
N ARG A 245 30.19 9.69 -14.97
CA ARG A 245 28.97 9.13 -15.55
C ARG A 245 28.60 9.72 -16.90
N TYR A 246 28.63 11.04 -17.01
CA TYR A 246 28.15 11.72 -18.20
C TYR A 246 29.22 11.88 -19.27
N TYR A 247 30.49 12.00 -18.89
CA TYR A 247 31.58 12.08 -19.86
C TYR A 247 31.73 10.76 -20.66
N TYR A 248 31.59 9.61 -19.99
CA TYR A 248 31.53 8.32 -20.68
C TYR A 248 30.40 8.26 -21.72
N LYS A 249 29.22 8.81 -21.44
CA LYS A 249 28.11 8.83 -22.39
C LYS A 249 28.37 9.72 -23.61
N LEU A 250 29.21 10.74 -23.46
CA LEU A 250 29.62 11.60 -24.58
C LEU A 250 30.68 10.91 -25.46
N MET A 251 31.55 10.09 -24.84
CA MET A 251 32.59 9.35 -25.55
C MET A 251 32.08 8.05 -26.20
N ALA A 252 31.13 7.38 -25.57
CA ALA A 252 30.47 6.21 -26.12
C ALA A 252 29.08 6.61 -26.63
N TYR A 253 29.01 7.01 -27.90
CA TYR A 253 27.74 7.26 -28.58
C TYR A 253 27.08 5.92 -28.94
N LYS A 254 25.75 5.91 -29.04
CA LYS A 254 24.98 4.72 -29.43
C LYS A 254 24.48 4.87 -30.85
#